data_AF-A0A8J8FY31-F1
#
_entry.id   AF-A0A8J8FY31-F1
#
_cell.length_a   1.000
_cell.length_b   1.000
_cell.length_c   1.000
_cell.angle_alpha   90.00
_cell.angle_beta   90.00
_cell.angle_gamma   90.00
#
_symmetry.space_group_name_H-M   'P 1'
#
loop_
_entity.id
_entity.type
_entity.pdbx_description
1 polymer ?
#
loop_
_entity_poly.entity_id
_entity_poly.type
_entity_poly.pdbx_seq_one_letter_code
_entity_poly.pdbx_strand_id
1 'polypeptide(L)'
;MSSKEKEERIKQFLDLSTRIETERLIIKKFEEGDGKGLFSLLERNNNRKLLKEHVDEATDVQFLEDAETRVRSLAADFINRKRFVMGI
;
A
#
# COMPACT_ATOMS: atom_id res chain seq x y z
N MET A 1 -3.13 -31.94 6.44
CA MET A 1 -3.00 -30.65 7.15
C MET A 1 -4.29 -30.39 7.91
N SER A 2 -4.19 -30.18 9.21
CA SER A 2 -5.31 -29.83 10.07
C SER A 2 -5.80 -28.41 9.75
N SER A 3 -7.11 -28.16 9.88
CA SER A 3 -7.70 -26.82 9.66
C SER A 3 -7.03 -25.76 10.54
N LYS A 4 -6.61 -26.14 11.75
CA LYS A 4 -5.88 -25.27 12.69
C LYS A 4 -4.49 -24.87 12.19
N GLU A 5 -3.72 -25.80 11.63
CA GLU A 5 -2.38 -25.50 11.09
C GLU A 5 -2.45 -24.54 9.88
N LYS A 6 -3.55 -24.60 9.13
CA LYS A 6 -3.81 -23.71 8.00
C LYS A 6 -4.16 -22.30 8.47
N GLU A 7 -4.99 -22.19 9.52
CA GLU A 7 -5.34 -20.91 10.15
C GLU A 7 -4.13 -20.26 10.83
N GLU A 8 -3.30 -21.03 11.54
CA GLU A 8 -2.07 -20.53 12.20
C GLU A 8 -1.08 -19.96 11.19
N ARG A 9 -0.89 -20.63 10.04
CA ARG A 9 -0.03 -20.15 8.95
C ARG A 9 -0.61 -18.93 8.25
N ILE A 10 -1.92 -18.88 8.04
CA ILE A 10 -2.59 -17.67 7.50
C ILE A 10 -2.40 -16.51 8.47
N LYS A 11 -2.52 -16.76 9.77
CA LYS A 11 -2.29 -15.75 10.81
C LYS A 11 -0.84 -15.27 10.79
N GLN A 12 0.16 -16.15 10.73
CA GLN A 12 1.57 -15.77 10.59
C GLN A 12 1.90 -15.04 9.27
N PHE A 13 1.19 -15.32 8.18
CA PHE A 13 1.32 -14.57 6.93
C PHE A 13 0.61 -13.21 6.97
N LEU A 14 -0.52 -13.09 7.68
CA LEU A 14 -1.19 -11.81 7.92
C LEU A 14 -0.43 -10.94 8.95
N ASP A 15 0.28 -11.61 9.85
CA ASP A 15 1.20 -11.07 10.85
C ASP A 15 2.65 -11.00 10.33
N LEU A 16 2.84 -11.18 9.01
CA LEU A 16 4.09 -10.81 8.34
C LEU A 16 4.42 -9.39 8.80
N SER A 17 5.66 -9.22 9.27
CA SER A 17 6.17 -7.94 9.74
C SER A 17 5.60 -6.84 8.87
N THR A 18 4.99 -5.84 9.48
CA THR A 18 4.34 -4.67 8.83
C THR A 18 5.27 -3.87 7.91
N ARG A 19 6.49 -4.38 7.72
CA ARG A 19 7.67 -3.81 7.15
C ARG A 19 8.61 -4.93 6.69
N ILE A 20 9.01 -4.89 5.43
CA ILE A 20 10.08 -5.69 4.83
C ILE A 20 11.18 -4.70 4.47
N GLU A 21 12.36 -4.89 5.03
CA GLU A 21 13.51 -4.03 4.75
C GLU A 21 14.55 -4.78 3.93
N THR A 22 15.15 -4.04 3.01
CA THR A 22 16.33 -4.45 2.25
C THR A 22 17.37 -3.34 2.38
N GLU A 23 18.57 -3.56 1.84
CA GLU A 23 19.64 -2.55 1.86
C GLU A 23 19.20 -1.18 1.30
N ARG A 24 18.27 -1.16 0.33
CA ARG A 24 17.89 0.07 -0.39
C ARG A 24 16.42 0.44 -0.29
N LEU A 25 15.56 -0.47 0.15
CA LEU A 25 14.11 -0.31 0.07
C LEU A 25 13.44 -0.83 1.34
N ILE A 26 12.38 -0.12 1.72
CA ILE A 26 11.46 -0.51 2.78
C ILE A 26 10.08 -0.64 2.15
N ILE A 27 9.49 -1.82 2.27
CA ILE A 27 8.10 -2.07 1.91
C ILE A 27 7.33 -2.15 3.21
N LYS A 28 6.49 -1.16 3.51
CA LYS A 28 5.66 -1.13 4.73
C LYS A 28 4.19 -0.90 4.38
N LYS A 29 3.32 -1.14 5.35
CA LYS A 29 1.93 -0.66 5.29
C LYS A 29 1.93 0.87 5.29
N PHE A 30 0.94 1.43 4.63
CA PHE A 30 0.66 2.87 4.70
C PHE A 30 0.25 3.27 6.12
N GLU A 31 0.81 4.38 6.59
CA GLU A 31 0.54 4.98 7.89
C GLU A 31 0.12 6.45 7.72
N GLU A 32 -0.48 7.02 8.76
CA GLU A 32 -0.81 8.45 8.77
C GLU A 32 0.44 9.30 8.53
N GLY A 33 0.32 10.29 7.63
CA GLY A 33 1.41 11.17 7.21
C GLY A 33 2.19 10.68 5.99
N ASP A 34 2.00 9.43 5.54
CA ASP A 34 2.61 8.94 4.29
C ASP A 34 2.02 9.63 3.04
N GLY A 35 0.91 10.37 3.15
CA GLY A 35 0.28 11.11 2.05
C GLY A 35 1.23 12.09 1.36
N LYS A 36 2.15 12.72 2.12
CA LYS A 36 3.18 13.60 1.56
C LYS A 36 4.13 12.86 0.63
N GLY A 37 4.48 11.62 0.95
CA GLY A 37 5.34 10.77 0.14
C GLY A 37 4.67 10.40 -1.19
N LEU A 38 3.39 10.01 -1.13
CA LEU A 38 2.59 9.71 -2.32
C LEU A 38 2.44 10.95 -3.23
N PHE A 39 2.06 12.09 -2.67
CA PHE A 39 1.89 13.33 -3.43
C PHE A 39 3.20 13.75 -4.13
N SER A 40 4.31 13.74 -3.38
CA SER A 40 5.64 14.05 -3.93
C SER A 40 6.06 13.08 -5.05
N LEU A 41 5.67 11.81 -4.96
CA LEU A 41 5.93 10.81 -5.99
C LEU A 41 5.16 11.10 -7.28
N LEU A 42 3.92 11.58 -7.19
CA LEU A 42 3.11 11.93 -8.36
C LEU A 42 3.63 13.21 -9.04
N GLU A 43 4.06 14.20 -8.27
CA GLU A 43 4.51 15.50 -8.81
C GLU A 43 5.93 15.48 -9.37
N ARG A 44 6.82 14.60 -8.87
CA ARG A 44 8.20 14.56 -9.36
C ARG A 44 8.30 13.99 -10.77
N ASN A 45 9.27 14.49 -11.54
CA ASN A 45 9.71 13.92 -12.82
C ASN A 45 8.58 13.62 -13.82
N ASN A 46 7.51 14.42 -13.82
CA ASN A 46 6.34 14.24 -14.68
C ASN A 46 5.60 12.89 -14.49
N ASN A 47 5.76 12.27 -13.30
CA ASN A 47 5.18 10.97 -12.99
C ASN A 47 3.66 10.95 -13.14
N ARG A 48 2.96 12.00 -12.71
CA ARG A 48 1.50 12.12 -12.87
C ARG A 48 1.05 11.85 -14.30
N LYS A 49 1.69 12.48 -15.29
CA LYS A 49 1.34 12.30 -16.70
C LYS A 49 1.65 10.88 -17.20
N LEU A 50 2.74 10.28 -16.72
CA LEU A 50 3.17 8.94 -17.11
C LEU A 50 2.33 7.83 -16.47
N LEU A 51 1.81 8.07 -15.26
CA LEU A 51 1.12 7.07 -14.46
C LEU A 51 -0.41 7.12 -14.58
N LYS A 52 -0.98 8.20 -15.12
CA LYS A 52 -2.45 8.40 -15.23
C LYS A 52 -3.22 7.27 -15.92
N GLU A 53 -2.56 6.47 -16.77
CA GLU A 53 -3.18 5.35 -17.49
C GLU A 53 -3.02 4.01 -16.76
N HIS A 54 -2.28 4.00 -15.64
CA HIS A 54 -1.89 2.79 -14.93
C HIS A 54 -2.33 2.77 -13.46
N VAL A 55 -2.51 3.94 -12.85
CA VAL A 55 -2.87 4.07 -11.44
C VAL A 55 -3.92 5.18 -11.27
N ASP A 56 -5.01 4.87 -10.58
CA ASP A 56 -6.11 5.81 -10.31
C ASP A 56 -5.62 7.00 -9.47
N GLU A 57 -4.61 6.80 -8.63
CA GLU A 57 -4.04 7.87 -7.80
C GLU A 57 -3.50 9.04 -8.63
N ALA A 58 -3.02 8.79 -9.85
CA ALA A 58 -2.50 9.84 -10.71
C ALA A 58 -3.61 10.76 -11.28
N THR A 59 -4.86 10.29 -11.33
CA THR A 59 -6.03 11.11 -11.69
C THR A 59 -6.74 11.66 -10.47
N ASP A 60 -6.83 10.88 -9.39
CA ASP A 60 -7.74 11.17 -8.27
C ASP A 60 -7.10 12.07 -7.20
N VAL A 61 -5.79 11.97 -7.01
CA VAL A 61 -5.06 12.77 -6.01
C VAL A 61 -4.64 14.09 -6.61
N GLN A 62 -5.35 15.19 -6.33
CA GLN A 62 -5.02 16.53 -6.85
C GLN A 62 -4.29 17.40 -5.81
N PHE A 63 -4.61 17.20 -4.53
CA PHE A 63 -4.03 17.92 -3.42
C PHE A 63 -3.36 16.98 -2.41
N LEU A 64 -2.61 17.56 -1.47
CA LEU A 64 -1.93 16.80 -0.43
C LEU A 64 -2.92 16.06 0.49
N GLU A 65 -4.06 16.69 0.76
CA GLU A 65 -5.16 16.16 1.56
C GLU A 65 -5.81 14.93 0.90
N ASP A 66 -5.92 14.94 -0.43
CA ASP A 66 -6.41 13.79 -1.20
C ASP A 66 -5.44 12.60 -1.07
N ALA A 67 -4.13 12.90 -1.11
CA ALA A 67 -3.10 11.87 -0.96
C ALA A 67 -3.18 11.21 0.42
N GLU A 68 -3.38 12.00 1.48
CA GLU A 68 -3.55 11.50 2.84
C GLU A 68 -4.83 10.65 2.97
N THR A 69 -5.93 11.11 2.39
CA THR A 69 -7.19 10.36 2.35
C THR A 69 -7.02 9.03 1.63
N ARG A 70 -6.30 9.02 0.49
CA ARG A 70 -6.02 7.80 -0.27
C ARG A 70 -5.15 6.82 0.50
N VAL A 71 -4.07 7.29 1.14
CA VAL A 71 -3.17 6.48 1.98
C VAL A 71 -3.95 5.80 3.11
N ARG A 72 -4.83 6.52 3.80
CA ARG A 72 -5.70 5.95 4.85
C ARG A 72 -6.67 4.90 4.30
N SER A 73 -7.26 5.13 3.12
CA SER A 73 -8.10 4.14 2.45
C SER A 73 -7.33 2.86 2.12
N LEU A 74 -6.13 2.99 1.55
CA LEU A 74 -5.27 1.85 1.21
C LEU A 74 -4.84 1.07 2.46
N ALA A 75 -4.57 1.76 3.57
CA ALA A 75 -4.27 1.13 4.85
C ALA A 75 -5.48 0.34 5.38
N ALA A 76 -6.69 0.91 5.33
CA ALA A 76 -7.92 0.25 5.72
C ALA A 76 -8.21 -0.98 4.83
N ASP A 77 -8.04 -0.84 3.52
CA ASP A 77 -8.18 -1.93 2.56
C ASP A 77 -7.21 -3.06 2.88
N PHE A 78 -5.96 -2.73 3.21
CA PHE A 78 -4.97 -3.72 3.61
C PHE A 78 -5.41 -4.51 4.85
N ILE A 79 -5.93 -3.84 5.88
CA ILE A 79 -6.42 -4.49 7.12
C ILE A 79 -7.60 -5.41 6.80
N ASN A 80 -8.49 -5.00 5.90
CA ASN A 80 -9.68 -5.76 5.53
C ASN A 80 -9.40 -6.95 4.60
N ARG A 81 -8.16 -7.11 4.11
CA ARG A 81 -7.80 -8.24 3.24
C ARG A 81 -7.84 -9.55 4.02
N LYS A 82 -8.77 -10.42 3.64
CA LYS A 82 -8.88 -11.80 4.14
C LYS A 82 -7.89 -12.78 3.49
N ARG A 83 -7.17 -12.33 2.44
CA ARG A 83 -6.19 -13.11 1.69
C ARG A 83 -5.16 -12.17 1.06
N PHE A 84 -3.89 -12.55 1.10
CA PHE A 84 -2.85 -11.89 0.32
C PHE A 84 -2.87 -12.45 -1.11
N VAL A 85 -3.15 -11.60 -2.10
CA VAL A 85 -3.02 -11.93 -3.52
C VAL A 85 -1.93 -11.02 -4.07
N MET A 86 -0.79 -11.59 -4.42
CA MET A 86 0.24 -10.87 -5.17
C MET A 86 -0.32 -10.73 -6.60
N GLY A 87 -0.49 -9.49 -7.08
CA GLY A 87 -0.89 -9.26 -8.48
C GLY A 87 0.14 -9.90 -9.40
N ILE A 88 -0.31 -10.85 -10.22
CA ILE A 88 0.47 -11.44 -11.32
C ILE A 88 0.20 -10.60 -12.56
#